data_AF-A0A662AFW0-F1
#
_entry.id   AF-A0A662AFW0-F1
#
_cell.length_a   1.000
_cell.length_b   1.000
_cell.length_c   1.000
_cell.angle_alpha   90.00
_cell.angle_beta   90.00
_cell.angle_gamma   90.00
#
_symmetry.space_group_name_H-M   'P 1'
#
loop_
_entity.id
_entity.type
_entity.pdbx_description
1 polymer ?
#
loop_
_entity_poly.entity_id
_entity_poly.type
_entity_poly.pdbx_seq_one_letter_code
_entity_poly.pdbx_strand_id
1 'polypeptide(L)'
;MKRTHYIFNLLFLIALSSNVLLAQEQENNEQKNPDEEFVHNNKIYKPNSSWLSFGVGSSYDINQKQFEQSINFDLHVRIKKTFVSGGYHKSSDAFFQSGTVQQVHSIQTLNDIHLCVGLKREKFKSNLSLFAGPSYVYGTTYDFTDSLNVDWYRKFDKPGIYASIQYTYKIFYDVGVGASLYTSINKYYSVVGIQLHLYFSNALKGTIR
;
A
#
# COMPACT_ATOMS: atom_id res chain seq x y z
N MET A 1 3.74 -7.73 28.07
CA MET A 1 2.78 -8.00 26.97
C MET A 1 1.62 -6.99 26.85
N LYS A 2 1.78 -5.72 27.29
CA LYS A 2 0.69 -4.71 27.29
C LYS A 2 0.80 -3.62 26.20
N ARG A 3 1.93 -3.51 25.49
CA ARG A 3 2.17 -2.42 24.51
C ARG A 3 1.44 -2.60 23.17
N THR A 4 1.17 -3.83 22.75
CA THR A 4 0.55 -4.13 21.45
C THR A 4 -0.92 -3.70 21.36
N HIS A 5 -1.63 -3.63 22.49
CA HIS A 5 -3.05 -3.22 22.51
C HIS A 5 -3.24 -1.71 22.29
N TYR A 6 -2.27 -0.86 22.65
CA TYR A 6 -2.39 0.59 22.48
C TYR A 6 -2.24 1.03 21.03
N ILE A 7 -1.39 0.35 20.26
CA ILE A 7 -1.17 0.66 18.84
C ILE A 7 -2.41 0.32 17.99
N PHE A 8 -3.05 -0.82 18.29
CA PHE A 8 -4.28 -1.24 17.60
C PHE A 8 -5.44 -0.25 17.85
N ASN A 9 -5.64 0.18 19.10
CA ASN A 9 -6.67 1.17 19.44
C ASN A 9 -6.41 2.54 18.79
N LEU A 10 -5.15 2.97 18.68
CA LEU A 10 -4.79 4.24 18.06
C LEU A 10 -5.05 4.23 16.55
N LEU A 11 -4.68 3.16 15.85
CA LEU A 11 -4.95 3.01 14.40
C LEU A 11 -6.45 2.93 14.11
N PHE A 12 -7.23 2.25 14.96
CA PHE A 12 -8.68 2.17 14.83
C PHE A 12 -9.36 3.54 15.05
N LEU A 13 -8.87 4.33 16.01
CA LEU A 13 -9.35 5.70 16.27
C LEU A 13 -9.00 6.68 15.13
N ILE A 14 -7.83 6.52 14.49
CA ILE A 14 -7.44 7.31 13.30
C ILE A 14 -8.34 6.94 12.11
N ALA A 15 -8.65 5.65 11.92
CA ALA A 15 -9.56 5.20 10.87
C ALA A 15 -10.98 5.76 11.06
N LEU A 16 -11.49 5.80 12.31
CA LEU A 16 -12.82 6.34 12.61
C LEU A 16 -12.89 7.88 12.47
N SER A 17 -11.87 8.61 12.91
CA SER A 17 -11.88 10.09 12.83
C SER A 17 -11.72 10.63 11.41
N SER A 18 -11.04 9.90 10.53
CA SER A 18 -10.89 10.27 9.12
C SER A 18 -12.24 10.31 8.37
N ASN A 19 -13.22 9.49 8.76
CA ASN A 19 -14.56 9.51 8.17
C ASN A 19 -15.35 10.76 8.55
N VAL A 20 -15.15 11.29 9.76
CA VAL A 20 -15.86 12.49 10.25
C VAL A 20 -15.32 13.75 9.56
N LEU A 21 -14.00 13.85 9.36
CA LEU A 21 -13.39 14.99 8.67
C LEU A 21 -13.73 15.02 7.17
N LEU A 22 -13.81 13.86 6.52
CA LEU A 22 -14.15 13.76 5.10
C LEU A 22 -15.64 14.00 4.82
N ALA A 23 -16.53 13.75 5.80
CA ALA A 23 -17.96 14.03 5.67
C ALA A 23 -18.27 15.53 5.68
N GLN A 24 -17.52 16.34 6.43
CA GLN A 24 -17.79 17.79 6.55
C GLN A 24 -17.39 18.62 5.33
N GLU A 25 -16.47 18.15 4.49
CA GLU A 25 -16.03 18.91 3.30
C GLU A 25 -16.97 18.77 2.09
N GLN A 26 -17.99 17.89 2.16
CA GLN A 26 -18.94 17.65 1.07
C GLN A 26 -20.12 18.63 1.01
N GLU A 27 -20.35 19.45 2.05
CA GLU A 27 -21.58 20.25 2.16
C GLU A 27 -21.53 21.62 1.45
N ASN A 28 -20.35 22.09 1.00
CA ASN A 28 -20.17 23.49 0.59
C ASN A 28 -19.78 23.75 -0.88
N ASN A 29 -19.88 22.77 -1.79
CA ASN A 29 -19.69 23.03 -3.23
C ASN A 29 -20.83 22.43 -4.04
N GLU A 30 -21.53 23.29 -4.79
CA GLU A 30 -22.50 22.91 -5.81
C GLU A 30 -21.94 21.77 -6.68
N GLN A 31 -22.66 20.67 -6.65
CA GLN A 31 -22.11 19.34 -6.85
C GLN A 31 -21.99 19.00 -8.34
N LYS A 32 -20.91 19.45 -8.97
CA LYS A 32 -20.45 18.85 -10.23
C LYS A 32 -20.26 17.35 -9.99
N ASN A 33 -20.95 16.50 -10.76
CA ASN A 33 -20.95 15.07 -10.51
C ASN A 33 -19.50 14.56 -10.55
N PRO A 34 -18.94 14.00 -9.45
CA PRO A 34 -17.53 13.59 -9.39
C PRO A 34 -17.19 12.44 -10.33
N ASP A 35 -18.22 11.86 -10.98
CA ASP A 35 -18.11 10.80 -11.98
C ASP A 35 -18.31 11.29 -13.42
N GLU A 36 -18.50 12.59 -13.63
CA GLU A 36 -18.67 13.17 -14.95
C GLU A 36 -17.36 13.05 -15.75
N GLU A 37 -17.48 12.52 -16.97
CA GLU A 37 -16.37 12.43 -17.90
C GLU A 37 -15.98 13.84 -18.36
N PHE A 38 -14.69 14.06 -18.59
CA PHE A 38 -14.21 15.34 -19.07
C PHE A 38 -13.24 15.17 -20.23
N VAL A 39 -13.14 16.22 -21.04
CA VAL A 39 -12.24 16.27 -22.20
C VAL A 39 -10.98 17.03 -21.80
N HIS A 40 -9.82 16.43 -22.09
CA HIS A 40 -8.53 17.09 -21.95
C HIS A 40 -7.60 16.66 -23.09
N ASN A 41 -7.06 17.63 -23.84
CA ASN A 41 -6.20 17.40 -24.99
C ASN A 41 -6.82 16.40 -26.00
N ASN A 42 -8.07 16.66 -26.41
CA ASN A 42 -8.87 15.81 -27.30
C ASN A 42 -9.07 14.37 -26.81
N LYS A 43 -8.79 14.06 -25.54
CA LYS A 43 -9.02 12.75 -24.92
C LYS A 43 -10.14 12.85 -23.89
N ILE A 44 -11.00 11.84 -23.86
CA ILE A 44 -12.10 11.72 -22.90
C ILE A 44 -11.61 10.85 -21.74
N TYR A 45 -11.72 11.36 -20.53
CA TYR A 45 -11.30 10.67 -19.32
C TYR A 45 -12.47 10.47 -18.35
N LYS A 46 -12.48 9.31 -17.69
CA LYS A 46 -13.39 8.99 -16.61
C LYS A 46 -12.67 9.10 -15.25
N PRO A 47 -13.07 10.04 -14.37
CA PRO A 47 -12.51 10.13 -13.03
C PRO A 47 -12.84 8.90 -12.19
N ASN A 48 -12.06 8.67 -11.13
CA ASN A 48 -12.26 7.58 -10.18
C ASN A 48 -12.24 6.21 -10.88
N SER A 49 -11.44 6.05 -11.94
CA SER A 49 -11.26 4.76 -12.61
C SER A 49 -10.39 3.81 -11.80
N SER A 50 -10.56 2.51 -12.01
CA SER A 50 -9.67 1.46 -11.49
C SER A 50 -8.23 1.68 -11.96
N TRP A 51 -7.26 1.26 -11.15
CA TRP A 51 -5.85 1.42 -11.45
C TRP A 51 -5.00 0.29 -10.91
N LEU A 52 -3.80 0.21 -11.45
CA LEU A 52 -2.72 -0.65 -11.03
C LEU A 52 -1.63 0.21 -10.41
N SER A 53 -1.01 -0.29 -9.33
CA SER A 53 0.19 0.32 -8.78
C SER A 53 1.30 -0.69 -8.57
N PHE A 54 2.53 -0.26 -8.86
CA PHE A 54 3.75 -1.00 -8.57
C PHE A 54 4.67 -0.08 -7.80
N GLY A 55 5.22 -0.52 -6.67
CA GLY A 55 6.13 0.30 -5.88
C GLY A 55 7.30 -0.46 -5.30
N VAL A 56 8.31 0.33 -4.97
CA VAL A 56 9.59 -0.09 -4.41
C VAL A 56 9.95 0.89 -3.29
N GLY A 57 10.53 0.39 -2.20
CA GLY A 57 10.74 1.21 -1.03
C GLY A 57 11.60 0.57 0.05
N SER A 58 11.48 1.14 1.24
CA SER A 58 12.14 0.64 2.43
C SER A 58 11.13 0.50 3.57
N SER A 59 11.30 -0.57 4.34
CA SER A 59 10.55 -0.90 5.55
C SER A 59 11.46 -0.86 6.76
N TYR A 60 10.85 -0.77 7.92
CA TYR A 60 11.46 -1.07 9.20
C TYR A 60 10.71 -2.26 9.81
N ASP A 61 11.42 -3.36 10.04
CA ASP A 61 10.92 -4.50 10.80
C ASP A 61 10.92 -4.14 12.29
N ILE A 62 9.73 -4.04 12.85
CA ILE A 62 9.49 -3.67 14.24
C ILE A 62 9.98 -4.76 15.19
N ASN A 63 9.93 -6.03 14.78
CA ASN A 63 10.32 -7.18 15.59
C ASN A 63 11.85 -7.27 15.68
N GLN A 64 12.55 -7.22 14.56
CA GLN A 64 14.02 -7.35 14.50
C GLN A 64 14.76 -6.01 14.59
N LYS A 65 14.05 -4.87 14.56
CA LYS A 65 14.60 -3.51 14.61
C LYS A 65 15.61 -3.22 13.50
N GLN A 66 15.30 -3.67 12.29
CA GLN A 66 16.17 -3.50 11.13
C GLN A 66 15.45 -2.88 9.95
N PHE A 67 16.22 -2.22 9.09
CA PHE A 67 15.72 -1.71 7.82
C PHE A 67 15.72 -2.81 6.76
N GLU A 68 14.68 -2.79 5.95
CA GLU A 68 14.44 -3.74 4.87
C GLU A 68 14.10 -2.99 3.60
N GLN A 69 14.22 -3.67 2.48
CA GLN A 69 13.77 -3.22 1.18
C GLN A 69 12.42 -3.88 0.90
N SER A 70 11.54 -3.14 0.24
CA SER A 70 10.20 -3.63 -0.07
C SER A 70 9.77 -3.39 -1.50
N ILE A 71 8.90 -4.27 -1.97
CA ILE A 71 8.20 -4.15 -3.24
C ILE A 71 6.71 -4.38 -3.00
N ASN A 72 5.86 -3.67 -3.75
CA ASN A 72 4.42 -3.91 -3.75
C ASN A 72 3.85 -3.90 -5.16
N PHE A 73 2.78 -4.67 -5.33
CA PHE A 73 1.96 -4.70 -6.54
C PHE A 73 0.50 -4.78 -6.13
N ASP A 74 -0.31 -3.81 -6.55
CA ASP A 74 -1.71 -3.71 -6.15
C ASP A 74 -2.60 -3.43 -7.37
N LEU A 75 -3.72 -4.15 -7.46
CA LEU A 75 -4.83 -3.85 -8.35
C LEU A 75 -5.98 -3.24 -7.53
N HIS A 76 -6.41 -2.05 -7.93
CA HIS A 76 -7.46 -1.29 -7.28
C HIS A 76 -8.69 -1.21 -8.18
N VAL A 77 -9.77 -1.84 -7.74
CA VAL A 77 -11.04 -1.93 -8.48
C VAL A 77 -12.09 -1.05 -7.80
N ARG A 78 -12.74 -0.19 -8.58
CA ARG A 78 -13.88 0.59 -8.11
C ARG A 78 -15.15 -0.26 -8.03
N ILE A 79 -15.81 -0.23 -6.87
CA ILE A 79 -17.16 -0.77 -6.66
C ILE A 79 -18.04 0.35 -6.11
N LYS A 80 -18.87 0.94 -6.98
CA LYS A 80 -19.71 2.12 -6.66
C LYS A 80 -18.87 3.30 -6.13
N LYS A 81 -18.96 3.65 -4.84
CA LYS A 81 -18.20 4.76 -4.22
C LYS A 81 -16.96 4.29 -3.45
N THR A 82 -16.75 2.98 -3.37
CA THR A 82 -15.67 2.36 -2.60
C THR A 82 -14.68 1.71 -3.55
N PHE A 83 -13.45 1.51 -3.08
CA PHE A 83 -12.43 0.78 -3.81
C PHE A 83 -12.06 -0.49 -3.06
N VAL A 84 -11.91 -1.58 -3.80
CA VAL A 84 -11.34 -2.83 -3.30
C VAL A 84 -9.95 -2.95 -3.93
N SER A 85 -8.95 -3.21 -3.10
CA SER A 85 -7.57 -3.37 -3.51
C SER A 85 -7.12 -4.79 -3.20
N GLY A 86 -6.56 -5.48 -4.18
CA GLY A 86 -5.94 -6.79 -3.99
C GLY A 86 -4.51 -6.73 -4.47
N GLY A 87 -3.58 -7.26 -3.67
CA GLY A 87 -2.17 -7.09 -3.99
C GLY A 87 -1.24 -8.06 -3.29
N TYR A 88 0.03 -7.88 -3.60
CA TYR A 88 1.15 -8.60 -3.03
C TYR A 88 2.21 -7.60 -2.58
N HIS A 89 2.66 -7.78 -1.35
CA HIS A 89 3.73 -7.01 -0.73
C HIS A 89 4.85 -7.96 -0.28
N LYS A 90 6.11 -7.57 -0.49
CA LYS A 90 7.27 -8.31 -0.01
C LYS A 90 8.24 -7.35 0.68
N SER A 91 8.78 -7.78 1.82
CA SER A 91 9.84 -7.12 2.57
C SER A 91 11.00 -8.08 2.83
N SER A 92 12.24 -7.62 2.69
CA SER A 92 13.44 -8.39 2.99
C SER A 92 14.63 -7.45 3.19
N ASP A 93 15.54 -7.83 4.08
CA ASP A 93 16.82 -7.19 4.38
C ASP A 93 17.84 -7.24 3.22
N ALA A 94 17.72 -8.17 2.27
CA ALA A 94 18.60 -8.23 1.09
C ALA A 94 17.81 -8.39 -0.23
N PHE A 95 17.52 -7.26 -0.89
CA PHE A 95 17.04 -7.25 -2.29
C PHE A 95 18.11 -6.76 -3.28
N PHE A 96 18.88 -5.73 -2.90
CA PHE A 96 19.90 -5.07 -3.76
C PHE A 96 21.28 -4.92 -3.08
N GLN A 97 21.68 -5.83 -2.20
CA GLN A 97 23.02 -5.80 -1.62
C GLN A 97 24.06 -6.30 -2.64
N SER A 98 25.02 -5.42 -2.96
CA SER A 98 26.27 -5.65 -3.75
C SER A 98 26.34 -5.17 -5.21
N GLY A 99 25.49 -4.27 -5.70
CA GLY A 99 25.73 -3.61 -7.01
C GLY A 99 25.72 -4.53 -8.25
N THR A 100 25.52 -5.83 -8.05
CA THR A 100 25.24 -6.87 -9.03
C THR A 100 23.80 -7.33 -8.82
N VAL A 101 23.10 -7.63 -9.93
CA VAL A 101 21.80 -8.32 -9.92
C VAL A 101 22.02 -9.80 -9.55
N GLN A 102 22.70 -10.07 -8.44
CA GLN A 102 22.73 -11.37 -7.80
C GLN A 102 21.84 -11.26 -6.58
N GLN A 103 20.71 -11.96 -6.66
CA GLN A 103 19.80 -12.17 -5.55
C GLN A 103 20.59 -12.85 -4.42
N VAL A 104 21.12 -12.06 -3.49
CA VAL A 104 21.50 -12.59 -2.18
C VAL A 104 20.19 -13.08 -1.59
N HIS A 105 19.99 -14.40 -1.57
CA HIS A 105 18.80 -15.00 -1.02
C HIS A 105 18.81 -14.70 0.46
N SER A 106 18.14 -13.63 0.88
CA SER A 106 17.93 -13.46 2.31
C SER A 106 17.01 -14.56 2.81
N ILE A 107 17.41 -15.15 3.93
CA ILE A 107 16.58 -16.05 4.70
C ILE A 107 15.54 -15.24 5.47
N GLN A 108 15.73 -13.95 5.76
CA GLN A 108 14.71 -13.10 6.37
C GLN A 108 13.80 -12.47 5.30
N THR A 109 12.56 -12.93 5.26
CA THR A 109 11.58 -12.48 4.28
C THR A 109 10.18 -12.42 4.87
N LEU A 110 9.42 -11.41 4.45
CA LEU A 110 7.99 -11.29 4.63
C LEU A 110 7.33 -11.21 3.26
N ASN A 111 6.35 -12.07 3.04
CA ASN A 111 5.44 -12.06 1.90
C ASN A 111 4.03 -11.85 2.43
N ASP A 112 3.31 -10.90 1.87
CA ASP A 112 1.96 -10.53 2.28
C ASP A 112 1.07 -10.52 1.04
N ILE A 113 0.01 -11.31 1.07
CA ILE A 113 -1.08 -11.24 0.10
C ILE A 113 -2.26 -10.60 0.83
N HIS A 114 -2.72 -9.45 0.33
CA HIS A 114 -3.75 -8.66 1.01
C HIS A 114 -4.96 -8.38 0.13
N LEU A 115 -6.09 -8.25 0.81
CA LEU A 115 -7.34 -7.77 0.22
C LEU A 115 -7.88 -6.64 1.11
N CYS A 116 -7.89 -5.43 0.57
CA CYS A 116 -8.24 -4.23 1.30
C CYS A 116 -9.48 -3.55 0.73
N VAL A 117 -10.17 -2.82 1.59
CA VAL A 117 -11.21 -1.87 1.21
C VAL A 117 -10.69 -0.48 1.51
N GLY A 118 -11.04 0.48 0.66
CA GLY A 118 -10.49 1.81 0.76
C GLY A 118 -11.32 2.91 0.13
N LEU A 119 -10.85 4.11 0.41
CA LEU A 119 -11.40 5.37 -0.08
C LEU A 119 -10.36 6.06 -0.94
N LYS A 120 -10.85 6.83 -1.90
CA LYS A 120 -10.03 7.58 -2.84
C LYS A 120 -10.59 8.98 -3.00
N ARG A 121 -9.72 9.98 -2.90
CA ARG A 121 -10.02 11.37 -3.24
C ARG A 121 -9.16 11.78 -4.42
N GLU A 122 -9.81 11.92 -5.56
CA GLU A 122 -9.16 12.24 -6.82
C GLU A 122 -9.31 13.73 -7.16
N LYS A 123 -8.21 14.34 -7.58
CA LYS A 123 -8.16 15.64 -8.26
C LYS A 123 -7.59 15.44 -9.67
N PHE A 124 -7.60 16.51 -10.46
CA PHE A 124 -7.09 16.46 -11.84
C PHE A 124 -5.61 16.02 -11.92
N LYS A 125 -4.76 16.58 -11.04
CA LYS A 125 -3.30 16.30 -11.01
C LYS A 125 -2.84 15.42 -9.85
N SER A 126 -3.72 15.06 -8.92
CA SER A 126 -3.33 14.28 -7.75
C SER A 126 -4.40 13.30 -7.33
N ASN A 127 -3.99 12.28 -6.58
CA ASN A 127 -4.85 11.27 -6.01
C ASN A 127 -4.35 10.94 -4.60
N LEU A 128 -5.26 10.92 -3.62
CA LEU A 128 -5.00 10.43 -2.28
C LEU A 128 -5.91 9.24 -2.01
N SER A 129 -5.36 8.11 -1.59
CA SER A 129 -6.13 6.92 -1.24
C SER A 129 -5.69 6.28 0.06
N LEU A 130 -6.63 5.69 0.77
CA LEU A 130 -6.44 4.97 2.02
C LEU A 130 -7.06 3.57 1.86
N PHE A 131 -6.30 2.53 2.20
CA PHE A 131 -6.72 1.14 2.14
C PHE A 131 -6.37 0.41 3.43
N ALA A 132 -7.26 -0.46 3.89
CA ALA A 132 -6.98 -1.39 4.98
C ALA A 132 -7.77 -2.70 4.79
N GLY A 133 -7.22 -3.81 5.23
CA GLY A 133 -7.93 -5.08 5.21
C GLY A 133 -7.12 -6.28 5.70
N PRO A 134 -7.73 -7.46 5.70
CA PRO A 134 -7.06 -8.69 6.06
C PRO A 134 -5.94 -9.03 5.07
N SER A 135 -4.92 -9.71 5.58
CA SER A 135 -3.86 -10.29 4.77
C SER A 135 -3.50 -11.70 5.20
N TYR A 136 -2.85 -12.43 4.30
CA TYR A 136 -2.19 -13.69 4.57
C TYR A 136 -0.69 -13.49 4.43
N VAL A 137 0.02 -13.59 5.56
CA VAL A 137 1.43 -13.23 5.65
C VAL A 137 2.26 -14.48 5.93
N TYR A 138 3.26 -14.75 5.09
CA TYR A 138 4.13 -15.91 5.20
C TYR A 138 5.58 -15.57 4.89
N GLY A 139 6.50 -16.36 5.44
CA GLY A 139 7.93 -16.14 5.25
C GLY A 139 8.76 -16.72 6.38
N THR A 140 9.85 -16.04 6.67
CA THR A 140 10.90 -16.50 7.58
C THR A 140 11.45 -15.32 8.36
N THR A 141 11.59 -15.48 9.67
CA THR A 141 12.13 -14.46 10.58
C THR A 141 13.19 -15.07 11.46
N TYR A 142 14.16 -14.27 11.90
CA TYR A 142 15.16 -14.68 12.87
C TYR A 142 14.49 -15.16 14.17
N ASP A 143 14.96 -16.30 14.69
CA ASP A 143 14.45 -16.90 15.94
C ASP A 143 15.49 -16.79 17.06
N PHE A 144 16.68 -17.34 16.86
CA PHE A 144 17.78 -17.26 17.84
C PHE A 144 19.14 -17.59 17.19
N THR A 145 20.23 -17.14 17.83
CA THR A 145 21.60 -17.59 17.55
C THR A 145 21.99 -18.64 18.58
N ASP A 146 22.55 -19.77 18.13
CA ASP A 146 22.98 -20.84 19.03
C ASP A 146 24.35 -20.58 19.68
N SER A 147 24.81 -21.49 20.55
CA SER A 147 26.11 -21.36 21.23
C SER A 147 27.33 -21.47 20.30
N LEU A 148 27.12 -21.82 19.03
CA LEU A 148 28.15 -21.90 17.99
C LEU A 148 28.12 -20.65 17.08
N ASN A 149 27.36 -19.61 17.44
CA ASN A 149 27.12 -18.41 16.62
C ASN A 149 26.47 -18.70 15.26
N VAL A 150 25.61 -19.72 15.18
CA VAL A 150 24.80 -19.99 13.98
C VAL A 150 23.40 -19.40 14.17
N ASP A 151 22.97 -18.59 13.21
CA ASP A 151 21.64 -17.98 13.20
C ASP A 151 20.57 -18.96 12.70
N TRP A 152 19.52 -19.12 13.50
CA TRP A 152 18.37 -19.96 13.21
C TRP A 152 17.15 -19.11 12.87
N TYR A 153 16.42 -19.55 11.83
CA TYR A 153 15.25 -18.85 11.32
C TYR A 153 14.00 -19.72 11.44
N ARG A 154 12.90 -19.09 11.86
CA ARG A 154 11.59 -19.74 11.95
C ARG A 154 10.72 -19.37 10.76
N LYS A 155 10.13 -20.38 10.12
CA LYS A 155 9.06 -20.22 9.13
C LYS A 155 7.75 -19.82 9.79
N PHE A 156 6.99 -18.94 9.16
CA PHE A 156 5.65 -18.57 9.62
C PHE A 156 4.67 -18.41 8.45
N ASP A 157 3.40 -18.60 8.76
CA ASP A 157 2.27 -18.55 7.84
C ASP A 157 0.99 -18.16 8.61
N LYS A 158 0.69 -16.88 8.71
CA LYS A 158 -0.37 -16.40 9.61
C LYS A 158 -1.22 -15.32 8.97
N PRO A 159 -2.52 -15.24 9.35
CA PRO A 159 -3.33 -14.09 9.01
C PRO A 159 -2.70 -12.83 9.64
N GLY A 160 -2.85 -11.73 8.92
CA GLY A 160 -2.36 -10.41 9.30
C GLY A 160 -3.33 -9.31 8.86
N ILE A 161 -2.84 -8.07 8.99
CA ILE A 161 -3.54 -6.86 8.55
C ILE A 161 -2.56 -6.08 7.69
N TYR A 162 -3.04 -5.64 6.54
CA TYR A 162 -2.34 -4.70 5.68
C TYR A 162 -3.10 -3.37 5.63
N ALA A 163 -2.37 -2.26 5.70
CA ALA A 163 -2.94 -0.93 5.49
C ALA A 163 -1.95 -0.04 4.73
N SER A 164 -2.47 0.85 3.89
CA SER A 164 -1.67 1.81 3.15
C SER A 164 -2.37 3.15 2.94
N ILE A 165 -1.59 4.22 2.97
CA ILE A 165 -1.96 5.57 2.54
C ILE A 165 -1.09 5.90 1.33
N GLN A 166 -1.71 6.21 0.20
CA GLN A 166 -1.02 6.44 -1.07
C GLN A 166 -1.33 7.83 -1.59
N TYR A 167 -0.30 8.63 -1.84
CA TYR A 167 -0.39 9.89 -2.57
C TYR A 167 0.24 9.74 -3.94
N THR A 168 -0.49 10.13 -4.99
CA THR A 168 -0.02 10.04 -6.38
C THR A 168 -0.12 11.40 -7.05
N TYR A 169 0.94 11.81 -7.73
CA TYR A 169 0.95 12.91 -8.68
C TYR A 169 0.81 12.36 -10.12
N LYS A 170 -0.15 12.89 -10.86
CA LYS A 170 -0.50 12.45 -12.21
C LYS A 170 0.27 13.29 -13.24
N ILE A 171 1.27 12.67 -13.87
CA ILE A 171 2.01 13.28 -14.99
C ILE A 171 1.05 13.41 -16.17
N PHE A 172 0.48 12.28 -16.58
CA PHE A 172 -0.71 12.18 -17.41
C PHE A 172 -1.89 11.79 -16.54
N TYR A 173 -3.12 12.03 -17.00
CA TYR A 173 -4.28 11.74 -16.16
C TYR A 173 -4.39 10.24 -15.80
N ASP A 174 -3.94 9.38 -16.73
CA ASP A 174 -3.90 7.93 -16.63
C ASP A 174 -2.60 7.38 -16.02
N VAL A 175 -1.49 8.13 -16.05
CA VAL A 175 -0.16 7.70 -15.57
C VAL A 175 0.42 8.66 -14.54
N GLY A 176 0.86 8.12 -13.40
CA GLY A 176 1.41 8.93 -12.31
C GLY A 176 2.56 8.26 -11.57
N VAL A 177 3.15 9.05 -10.69
CA VAL A 177 4.16 8.62 -9.73
C VAL A 177 3.74 9.09 -8.35
N GLY A 178 4.04 8.33 -7.31
CA GLY A 178 3.56 8.61 -5.97
C GLY A 178 4.44 8.06 -4.88
N ALA A 179 4.02 8.35 -3.65
CA ALA A 179 4.58 7.77 -2.45
C ALA A 179 3.46 7.13 -1.62
N SER A 180 3.78 6.01 -0.99
CA SER A 180 2.88 5.26 -0.13
C SER A 180 3.51 5.01 1.22
N LEU A 181 2.77 5.28 2.30
CA LEU A 181 3.08 4.80 3.64
C LEU A 181 2.25 3.54 3.89
N TYR A 182 2.88 2.45 4.27
CA TYR A 182 2.19 1.17 4.47
C TYR A 182 2.62 0.49 5.77
N THR A 183 1.80 -0.46 6.20
CA THR A 183 2.15 -1.41 7.25
C THR A 183 1.56 -2.78 6.94
N SER A 184 2.34 -3.81 7.24
CA SER A 184 1.92 -5.21 7.25
C SER A 184 2.21 -5.76 8.65
N ILE A 185 1.16 -6.20 9.34
CA ILE A 185 1.24 -6.62 10.74
C ILE A 185 0.72 -8.05 10.84
N ASN A 186 1.57 -8.97 11.30
CA ASN A 186 1.13 -10.28 11.79
C ASN A 186 1.73 -10.58 13.18
N LYS A 187 1.43 -11.76 13.72
CA LYS A 187 1.90 -12.18 15.06
C LYS A 187 3.43 -12.26 15.20
N TYR A 188 4.14 -12.55 14.12
CA TYR A 188 5.57 -12.91 14.14
C TYR A 188 6.48 -11.87 13.49
N TYR A 189 5.94 -11.01 12.63
CA TYR A 189 6.65 -10.11 11.74
C TYR A 189 5.74 -8.93 11.43
N SER A 190 6.18 -7.74 11.82
CA SER A 190 5.46 -6.49 11.62
C SER A 190 6.38 -5.47 10.98
N VAL A 191 5.99 -4.97 9.81
CA VAL A 191 6.75 -3.97 9.07
C VAL A 191 5.92 -2.70 8.89
N VAL A 192 6.60 -1.57 8.94
CA VAL A 192 6.09 -0.26 8.53
C VAL A 192 7.08 0.33 7.54
N GLY A 193 6.61 0.95 6.46
CA GLY A 193 7.52 1.42 5.43
C GLY A 193 6.95 2.49 4.52
N ILE A 194 7.84 3.04 3.71
CA ILE A 194 7.54 4.04 2.69
C ILE A 194 7.96 3.47 1.34
N GLN A 195 7.11 3.62 0.34
CA GLN A 195 7.35 3.20 -1.04
C GLN A 195 7.18 4.36 -2.01
N LEU A 196 7.98 4.36 -3.07
CA LEU A 196 7.67 5.10 -4.28
C LEU A 196 6.92 4.17 -5.23
N HIS A 197 5.82 4.63 -5.81
CA HIS A 197 5.01 3.79 -6.70
C HIS A 197 4.70 4.46 -8.02
N LEU A 198 4.61 3.63 -9.06
CA LEU A 198 4.04 3.95 -10.35
C LEU A 198 2.53 3.70 -10.31
N TYR A 199 1.77 4.56 -10.99
CA TYR A 199 0.32 4.51 -11.07
C TYR A 199 -0.11 4.40 -12.53
N PHE A 200 -0.95 3.43 -12.85
CA PHE A 200 -1.51 3.21 -14.18
C PHE A 200 -3.01 2.98 -14.09
N SER A 201 -3.82 3.92 -14.58
CA SER A 201 -5.28 3.83 -14.51
C SER A 201 -5.94 3.65 -15.86
N ASN A 202 -7.08 2.98 -15.85
CA ASN A 202 -7.92 2.80 -17.04
C ASN A 202 -8.88 3.99 -17.23
N ALA A 203 -8.38 5.21 -17.05
CA ALA A 203 -9.19 6.42 -17.10
C ALA A 203 -9.50 6.88 -18.53
N LEU A 204 -8.64 6.58 -19.51
CA LEU A 204 -8.84 6.97 -20.89
C LEU A 204 -9.99 6.18 -21.53
N LYS A 205 -11.03 6.88 -22.00
CA LYS A 205 -12.19 6.28 -22.68
C LYS A 205 -12.13 6.36 -24.18
N GLY A 206 -11.56 7.44 -24.72
CA GLY A 206 -11.53 7.66 -26.16
C GLY A 206 -10.83 8.96 -26.54
N THR A 207 -10.76 9.21 -27.84
CA THR A 207 -10.21 10.43 -28.43
C THR A 207 -11.27 11.06 -29.32
N ILE A 208 -11.44 12.37 -29.22
CA ILE A 208 -12.26 13.17 -30.12
C ILE A 208 -11.41 13.43 -31.37
N ARG A 209 -11.91 12.95 -32.51
CA ARG A 209 -11.31 13.19 -33.83
C ARG A 209 -11.95 14.40 -34.48
#